data_AF-A0A7C5DPY9-F1
#
_entry.id   AF-A0A7C5DPY9-F1
#
_cell.length_a   1.000
_cell.length_b   1.000
_cell.length_c   1.000
_cell.angle_alpha   90.00
_cell.angle_beta   90.00
_cell.angle_gamma   90.00
#
_symmetry.space_group_name_H-M   'P 1'
#
loop_
_entity.id
_entity.type
_entity.pdbx_description
1 polymer ?
#
loop_
_entity_poly.entity_id
_entity_poly.type
_entity_poly.pdbx_seq_one_letter_code
_entity_poly.pdbx_strand_id
1 'polypeptide(L)'
;MRGRLLALVAVGMVLVSVWGLTPGIAGGGGGVVLDVDPSHPAYPAIKYLIDAGVISLADTGGEFRGDSALLRYDAALWLYRAMQRMGQAQAGVDVAGLTNRLNSLEAQVQNLQADVASNASAVSSVKTSVSSLSADVQTLKTQAPAGLSGRVQTNFLLGITGVLLGVAAVAMALFW
;
A
#
# COMPACT_ATOMS: atom_id res chain seq x y z
N MET A 1 53.84 45.78 45.36
CA MET A 1 53.89 44.35 45.00
C MET A 1 52.70 43.58 45.60
N ARG A 2 51.46 43.82 45.13
CA ARG A 2 50.22 43.21 45.69
C ARG A 2 49.09 43.09 44.66
N GLY A 3 49.39 42.65 43.43
CA GLY A 3 48.39 42.68 42.35
C GLY A 3 48.40 41.51 41.36
N ARG A 4 49.19 40.46 41.56
CA ARG A 4 49.29 39.36 40.58
C ARG A 4 49.23 37.95 41.16
N LEU A 5 48.90 37.81 42.45
CA LEU A 5 48.78 36.50 43.13
C LEU A 5 47.33 36.06 43.40
N LEU A 6 46.32 36.85 43.01
CA LEU A 6 44.90 36.49 43.16
C LEU A 6 44.27 35.94 41.87
N ALA A 7 44.99 35.91 40.74
CA ALA A 7 44.45 35.49 39.44
C ALA A 7 44.75 34.02 39.07
N LEU A 8 45.41 33.26 39.94
CA LEU A 8 45.90 31.90 39.63
C LEU A 8 45.49 30.84 40.65
N VAL A 9 44.38 31.08 41.38
CA VAL A 9 43.67 30.04 42.15
C VAL A 9 42.27 29.77 41.56
N ALA A 10 41.89 30.51 40.52
CA ALA A 10 40.57 30.44 39.87
C ALA A 10 40.42 29.29 38.83
N VAL A 11 41.36 28.34 38.73
CA VAL A 11 41.37 27.33 37.66
C VAL A 11 41.39 25.87 38.16
N GLY A 12 41.36 25.61 39.47
CA GLY A 12 41.49 24.23 39.92
C GLY A 12 40.88 23.92 41.27
N MET A 13 39.54 23.89 41.37
CA MET A 13 38.84 22.86 42.16
C MET A 13 37.30 22.99 42.11
N VAL A 14 36.67 21.86 41.74
CA VAL A 14 35.26 21.46 42.02
C VAL A 14 34.19 22.14 41.15
N LEU A 15 33.81 21.58 39.98
CA LEU A 15 32.86 20.45 39.85
C LEU A 15 31.72 20.46 40.88
N VAL A 16 30.99 21.58 40.95
CA VAL A 16 29.64 21.60 41.56
C VAL A 16 28.62 21.55 40.43
N SER A 17 27.93 20.41 40.41
CA SER A 17 26.67 20.08 39.75
C SER A 17 25.86 21.27 39.23
N VAL A 18 25.87 21.47 37.92
CA VAL A 18 24.80 22.18 37.20
C VAL A 18 23.76 21.14 36.81
N TRP A 19 22.95 20.71 37.78
CA TRP A 19 21.66 20.07 37.54
C TRP A 19 20.61 20.94 38.23
N GLY A 20 20.09 21.89 37.48
CA GLY A 20 19.14 22.87 37.96
C GLY A 20 19.25 24.10 37.07
N LEU A 21 18.20 24.31 36.26
CA LEU A 21 17.99 25.47 35.37
C LEU A 21 18.53 25.35 33.93
N THR A 22 17.97 24.42 33.16
CA THR A 22 17.65 24.70 31.76
C THR A 22 16.13 24.65 31.58
N PRO A 23 15.44 25.79 31.49
CA PRO A 23 14.02 25.79 31.15
C PRO A 23 13.87 25.61 29.63
N GLY A 24 13.17 24.53 29.24
CA GLY A 24 12.52 24.43 27.93
C GLY A 24 13.14 23.44 26.95
N ILE A 25 12.56 22.24 26.89
CA ILE A 25 12.15 21.67 25.59
C ILE A 25 10.67 21.29 25.74
N ALA A 26 9.81 22.22 25.33
CA ALA A 26 8.41 21.95 25.06
C ALA A 26 8.34 21.14 23.77
N GLY A 27 7.82 19.92 23.86
CA GLY A 27 7.62 19.03 22.72
C GLY A 27 6.75 17.83 23.11
N GLY A 28 5.43 18.02 23.09
CA GLY A 28 4.40 16.99 22.91
C GLY A 28 4.39 15.77 23.85
N GLY A 29 3.46 15.76 24.80
CA GLY A 29 3.05 14.56 25.56
C GLY A 29 3.40 14.66 27.04
N GLY A 30 2.40 14.59 27.91
CA GLY A 30 2.54 14.77 29.36
C GLY A 30 3.63 13.89 29.97
N GLY A 31 4.75 14.51 30.36
CA GLY A 31 5.91 13.84 30.90
C GLY A 31 5.71 13.47 32.37
N VAL A 32 5.22 12.25 32.60
CA VAL A 32 5.39 11.55 33.86
C VAL A 32 6.91 11.31 34.05
N VAL A 33 7.52 11.95 35.03
CA VAL A 33 8.97 11.84 35.31
C VAL A 33 9.24 10.56 36.10
N LEU A 34 9.40 9.44 35.38
CA LEU A 34 9.69 8.16 36.01
C LEU A 34 11.05 8.18 36.74
N ASP A 35 11.03 8.27 38.07
CA ASP A 35 12.19 8.26 38.98
C ASP A 35 12.83 6.87 39.16
N VAL A 36 12.91 6.08 38.09
CA VAL A 36 13.50 4.74 38.11
C VAL A 36 14.60 4.69 37.07
N ASP A 37 15.81 4.30 37.47
CA ASP A 37 16.94 4.15 36.56
C ASP A 37 16.56 3.17 35.42
N PRO A 38 16.79 3.53 34.14
CA PRO A 38 16.51 2.65 33.01
C PRO A 38 17.19 1.26 33.07
N SER A 39 18.28 1.15 33.81
CA SER A 39 19.04 -0.10 34.01
C SER A 39 18.46 -0.98 35.13
N HIS A 40 17.50 -0.48 35.90
CA HIS A 40 16.89 -1.21 37.01
C HIS A 40 16.05 -2.40 36.48
N PRO A 41 16.14 -3.60 37.08
CA PRO A 41 15.45 -4.79 36.57
C PRO A 41 13.93 -4.66 36.48
N ALA A 42 13.31 -3.85 37.34
CA ALA A 42 11.86 -3.61 37.33
C ALA A 42 11.43 -2.51 36.36
N TYR A 43 12.35 -1.71 35.83
CA TYR A 43 12.05 -0.60 34.91
C TYR A 43 11.12 -1.00 33.74
N PRO A 44 11.38 -2.08 32.97
CA PRO A 44 10.51 -2.45 31.85
C PRO A 44 9.11 -2.83 32.30
N ALA A 45 8.97 -3.51 33.45
CA ALA A 45 7.67 -3.89 33.99
C ALA A 45 6.88 -2.67 34.47
N ILE A 46 7.54 -1.75 35.17
CA ILE A 46 6.93 -0.51 35.65
C ILE A 46 6.45 0.33 34.47
N LYS A 47 7.31 0.54 33.47
CA LYS A 47 6.95 1.27 32.25
C LYS A 47 5.75 0.63 31.55
N TYR A 48 5.75 -0.69 31.39
CA TYR A 48 4.62 -1.41 30.80
C TYR A 48 3.32 -1.20 31.60
N LEU A 49 3.36 -1.25 32.93
CA LEU A 49 2.18 -1.07 33.78
C LEU A 49 1.66 0.37 33.80
N ILE A 50 2.53 1.36 33.57
CA ILE A 50 2.15 2.77 33.41
C ILE A 50 1.52 3.00 32.04
N ASP A 51 2.15 2.49 30.98
CA ASP A 51 1.65 2.59 29.60
C ASP A 51 0.32 1.83 29.45
N ALA A 52 0.21 0.68 30.12
CA ALA A 52 -1.02 -0.07 30.28
C ALA A 52 -1.97 0.57 31.29
N GLY A 53 -1.66 1.73 31.89
CA GLY A 53 -2.50 2.51 32.82
C GLY A 53 -3.06 1.72 34.00
N VAL A 54 -2.32 0.72 34.46
CA VAL A 54 -2.55 -0.01 35.71
C VAL A 54 -2.05 0.84 36.88
N ILE A 55 -0.84 1.38 36.75
CA ILE A 55 -0.22 2.28 37.71
C ILE A 55 -0.43 3.72 37.21
N SER A 56 -0.88 4.60 38.11
CA SER A 56 -1.07 6.03 37.83
C SER A 56 -0.05 6.83 38.61
N LEU A 57 0.76 7.63 37.92
CA LEU A 57 1.76 8.52 38.53
C LEU A 57 1.23 9.96 38.64
N ALA A 58 -0.06 10.17 38.31
CA ALA A 58 -0.72 11.48 38.40
C ALA A 58 -0.81 11.99 39.84
N ASP A 59 -1.04 11.08 40.79
CA ASP A 59 -1.23 11.42 42.20
C ASP A 59 0.11 11.64 42.93
N THR A 60 1.21 11.08 42.41
CA THR A 60 2.59 11.20 42.94
C THR A 60 3.41 12.29 42.27
N GLY A 61 2.82 13.14 41.42
CA GLY A 61 3.55 14.22 40.75
C GLY A 61 4.55 13.73 39.69
N GLY A 62 4.35 12.50 39.17
CA GLY A 62 5.17 11.93 38.13
C GLY A 62 6.16 10.85 38.59
N GLU A 63 6.36 10.64 39.89
CA GLU A 63 7.33 9.68 40.43
C GLU A 63 6.72 8.28 40.70
N PHE A 64 7.52 7.23 40.57
CA PHE A 64 7.12 5.85 40.91
C PHE A 64 7.38 5.48 42.38
N ARG A 65 8.45 6.02 42.99
CA ARG A 65 8.84 5.82 44.40
C ARG A 65 9.06 4.35 44.78
N GLY A 66 10.02 3.69 44.13
CA GLY A 66 10.31 2.27 44.36
C GLY A 66 10.67 1.89 45.79
N ASP A 67 11.25 2.82 46.57
CA ASP A 67 11.65 2.60 47.96
C ASP A 67 10.54 2.87 49.00
N SER A 68 9.37 3.34 48.56
CA SER A 68 8.25 3.63 49.47
C SER A 68 7.41 2.39 49.77
N ALA A 69 6.90 2.29 51.00
CA ALA A 69 6.02 1.19 51.39
C ALA A 69 4.71 1.23 50.59
N LEU A 70 4.37 0.11 49.94
CA LEU A 70 3.12 -0.03 49.19
C LEU A 70 1.94 -0.21 50.15
N LEU A 71 0.94 0.67 50.05
CA LEU A 71 -0.30 0.53 50.83
C LEU A 71 -1.19 -0.55 50.21
N ARG A 72 -1.93 -1.27 51.06
CA ARG A 72 -2.91 -2.28 50.62
C ARG A 72 -3.99 -1.68 49.71
N TYR A 73 -4.36 -0.42 49.95
CA TYR A 73 -5.33 0.32 49.13
C TYR A 73 -4.80 0.56 47.71
N ASP A 74 -3.54 0.96 47.57
CA ASP A 74 -2.91 1.21 46.26
C ASP A 74 -2.77 -0.09 45.47
N ALA A 75 -2.31 -1.15 46.14
CA ALA A 75 -2.22 -2.49 45.55
C ALA A 75 -3.59 -2.99 45.05
N ALA A 76 -4.65 -2.78 45.82
CA ALA A 76 -6.00 -3.17 45.43
C ALA A 76 -6.49 -2.39 44.19
N LEU A 77 -6.17 -1.10 44.09
CA LEU A 77 -6.54 -0.27 42.95
C LEU A 77 -5.79 -0.68 41.67
N TRP A 78 -4.50 -0.99 41.78
CA TRP A 78 -3.71 -1.51 40.67
C TRP A 78 -4.25 -2.85 40.20
N LEU A 79 -4.55 -3.77 41.14
CA LEU A 79 -5.12 -5.07 40.81
C LEU A 79 -6.50 -4.94 40.13
N TYR A 80 -7.36 -4.04 40.62
CA TYR A 80 -8.66 -3.76 40.02
C TYR A 80 -8.52 -3.29 38.56
N ARG A 81 -7.63 -2.32 38.31
CA ARG A 81 -7.36 -1.81 36.94
C ARG A 81 -6.78 -2.88 36.04
N ALA A 82 -5.87 -3.72 36.55
CA ALA A 82 -5.29 -4.82 35.81
C ALA A 82 -6.36 -5.84 35.39
N MET A 83 -7.24 -6.26 36.30
CA MET A 83 -8.33 -7.19 36.00
C MET A 83 -9.34 -6.59 35.01
N GLN A 84 -9.69 -5.31 35.18
CA GLN A 84 -10.62 -4.63 34.28
C GLN A 84 -10.06 -4.54 32.84
N ARG A 85 -8.75 -4.32 32.70
CA ARG A 85 -8.08 -4.27 31.40
C ARG A 85 -7.97 -5.65 30.76
N MET A 86 -7.72 -6.69 31.56
CA MET A 86 -7.74 -8.06 31.07
C MET A 86 -9.14 -8.48 30.58
N GLY A 87 -10.18 -8.11 31.34
CA GLY A 87 -11.57 -8.29 30.92
C GLY A 87 -11.93 -7.52 29.64
N GLN A 88 -11.44 -6.29 29.49
CA GLN A 88 -11.65 -5.49 28.27
C GLN A 88 -10.82 -5.98 27.08
N ALA A 89 -9.58 -6.46 27.29
CA ALA A 89 -8.76 -7.03 26.23
C ALA A 89 -9.43 -8.28 25.64
N GLN A 90 -10.13 -9.05 26.46
CA GLN A 90 -10.91 -10.21 26.02
C GLN A 90 -12.26 -9.82 25.38
N ALA A 91 -12.86 -8.71 25.81
CA ALA A 91 -14.09 -8.17 25.22
C ALA A 91 -13.87 -7.34 23.94
N GLY A 92 -12.65 -6.83 23.71
CA GLY A 92 -12.31 -5.95 22.60
C GLY A 92 -11.87 -6.67 21.33
N VAL A 93 -11.50 -7.95 21.41
CA VAL A 93 -11.23 -8.77 20.22
C VAL A 93 -12.50 -9.52 19.87
N ASP A 94 -13.32 -8.94 18.99
CA ASP A 94 -14.46 -9.63 18.36
C ASP A 94 -13.93 -10.71 17.39
N VAL A 95 -13.45 -11.82 17.95
CA VAL A 95 -12.93 -12.96 17.20
C VAL A 95 -14.00 -13.53 16.26
N ALA A 96 -15.27 -13.49 16.67
CA ALA A 96 -16.39 -13.95 15.85
C ALA A 96 -16.59 -13.03 14.63
N GLY A 97 -16.59 -11.71 14.84
CA GLY A 97 -16.63 -10.72 13.76
C GLY A 97 -15.43 -10.83 12.82
N LEU A 98 -14.23 -11.06 13.35
CA LEU A 98 -13.03 -11.26 12.55
C LEU A 98 -13.10 -12.54 11.71
N THR A 99 -13.64 -13.63 12.29
CA THR A 99 -13.88 -14.89 11.58
C THR A 99 -14.88 -14.72 10.44
N ASN A 100 -15.98 -14.01 10.68
CA ASN A 100 -16.98 -13.72 9.63
C ASN A 100 -16.38 -12.89 8.49
N ARG A 101 -15.54 -11.89 8.82
CA ARG A 101 -14.84 -11.09 7.82
C ARG A 101 -13.84 -11.93 7.02
N LEU A 102 -13.11 -12.84 7.66
CA LEU A 102 -12.20 -13.77 6.98
C LEU A 102 -12.95 -14.69 6.02
N ASN A 103 -14.07 -15.29 6.45
CA ASN A 103 -14.88 -16.14 5.59
C ASN A 103 -15.45 -15.38 4.38
N SER A 104 -15.90 -14.14 4.58
CA SER A 104 -16.36 -13.28 3.49
C SER A 104 -15.23 -12.94 2.51
N LEU A 105 -14.04 -12.65 3.03
CA LEU A 105 -12.88 -12.36 2.20
C LEU A 105 -12.45 -13.59 1.40
N GLU A 106 -12.48 -14.79 2.00
CA GLU A 106 -12.18 -16.04 1.31
C GLU A 106 -13.15 -16.29 0.15
N ALA A 107 -14.46 -16.09 0.37
CA ALA A 107 -15.46 -16.21 -0.69
C ALA A 107 -15.24 -15.18 -1.82
N GLN A 108 -14.88 -13.93 -1.49
CA GLN A 108 -14.56 -12.92 -2.49
C GLN A 108 -13.33 -13.29 -3.31
N VAL A 109 -12.28 -13.84 -2.67
CA VAL A 109 -11.07 -14.29 -3.37
C VAL A 109 -11.39 -15.45 -4.33
N GLN A 110 -12.22 -16.42 -3.92
CA GLN A 110 -12.64 -17.52 -4.78
C GLN A 110 -13.41 -17.02 -6.01
N ASN A 111 -14.33 -16.07 -5.83
CA ASN A 111 -15.06 -15.45 -6.95
C ASN A 111 -14.10 -14.72 -7.90
N LEU A 112 -13.15 -13.95 -7.35
CA LEU A 112 -12.18 -13.20 -8.15
C LEU A 112 -11.27 -14.14 -8.96
N GLN A 113 -10.91 -15.30 -8.41
CA GLN A 113 -10.17 -16.34 -9.14
C GLN A 113 -10.98 -16.89 -10.33
N ALA A 114 -12.29 -17.12 -10.15
CA ALA A 114 -13.18 -17.56 -11.22
C ALA A 114 -13.32 -16.50 -12.33
N ASP A 115 -13.44 -15.22 -11.96
CA ASP A 115 -13.49 -14.10 -12.92
C ASP A 115 -12.19 -13.97 -13.71
N VAL A 116 -11.03 -14.11 -13.04
CA VAL A 116 -9.71 -14.09 -13.71
C VAL A 116 -9.58 -15.24 -14.70
N ALA A 117 -10.01 -16.45 -14.35
CA ALA A 117 -10.00 -17.60 -15.26
C ALA A 117 -10.92 -17.37 -16.48
N SER A 118 -12.09 -16.77 -16.26
CA SER A 118 -13.04 -16.43 -17.32
C SER A 118 -12.47 -15.36 -18.27
N ASN A 119 -11.85 -14.31 -17.71
CA ASN A 119 -11.19 -13.27 -18.49
C ASN A 119 -10.00 -13.81 -19.30
N ALA A 120 -9.20 -14.71 -18.74
CA ALA A 120 -8.09 -15.35 -19.47
C ALA A 120 -8.61 -16.13 -20.69
N SER A 121 -9.74 -16.82 -20.55
CA SER A 121 -10.40 -17.54 -21.64
C SER A 121 -10.94 -16.57 -22.70
N ALA A 122 -11.59 -15.48 -22.29
CA ALA A 122 -12.09 -14.44 -23.18
C ALA A 122 -10.95 -13.78 -23.99
N VAL A 123 -9.84 -13.43 -23.34
CA VAL A 123 -8.65 -12.86 -23.99
C VAL A 123 -8.06 -13.83 -25.02
N SER A 124 -8.02 -15.12 -24.71
CA SER A 124 -7.54 -16.15 -25.64
C SER A 124 -8.44 -16.27 -26.89
N SER A 125 -9.76 -16.18 -26.70
CA SER A 125 -10.74 -16.15 -27.79
C SER A 125 -10.55 -14.91 -28.66
N VAL A 126 -10.45 -13.72 -28.05
CA VAL A 126 -10.21 -12.46 -28.77
C VAL A 126 -8.90 -12.52 -29.57
N LYS A 127 -7.83 -13.07 -28.99
CA LYS A 127 -6.54 -13.24 -29.69
C LYS A 127 -6.67 -14.13 -30.93
N THR A 128 -7.44 -15.21 -30.84
CA THR A 128 -7.74 -16.09 -31.97
C THR A 128 -8.50 -15.34 -33.06
N SER A 129 -9.57 -14.61 -32.69
CA SER A 129 -10.37 -13.80 -33.61
C SER A 129 -9.54 -12.73 -34.31
N VAL A 130 -8.66 -12.03 -33.59
CA VAL A 130 -7.75 -11.02 -34.16
C VAL A 130 -6.77 -11.66 -35.14
N SER A 131 -6.25 -12.85 -34.82
CA SER A 131 -5.33 -13.58 -35.71
C SER A 131 -6.02 -14.00 -37.01
N SER A 132 -7.26 -14.51 -36.91
CA SER A 132 -8.09 -14.84 -38.08
C SER A 132 -8.37 -13.61 -38.93
N LEU A 133 -8.81 -12.52 -38.31
CA LEU A 133 -9.11 -11.27 -39.02
C LEU A 133 -7.86 -10.70 -39.71
N SER A 134 -6.69 -10.81 -39.08
CA SER A 134 -5.43 -10.41 -39.70
C SER A 134 -5.10 -11.26 -40.94
N ALA A 135 -5.38 -12.56 -40.92
CA ALA A 135 -5.19 -13.44 -42.07
C ALA A 135 -6.18 -13.13 -43.20
N ASP A 136 -7.44 -12.85 -42.86
CA ASP A 136 -8.47 -12.44 -43.81
C ASP A 136 -8.09 -11.11 -44.48
N VAL A 137 -7.64 -10.12 -43.70
CA VAL A 137 -7.16 -8.82 -44.23
C VAL A 137 -5.97 -9.01 -45.18
N GLN A 138 -5.02 -9.88 -44.84
CA GLN A 138 -3.88 -10.18 -45.71
C GLN A 138 -4.32 -10.84 -47.03
N THR A 139 -5.29 -11.75 -46.95
CA THR A 139 -5.88 -12.43 -48.11
C THR A 139 -6.62 -11.43 -49.01
N LEU A 140 -7.46 -10.57 -48.43
CA LEU A 140 -8.15 -9.48 -49.14
C LEU A 140 -7.14 -8.55 -49.83
N LYS A 141 -6.06 -8.17 -49.15
CA LYS A 141 -5.02 -7.28 -49.69
C LYS A 141 -4.28 -7.89 -50.87
N THR A 142 -4.09 -9.21 -50.88
CA THR A 142 -3.40 -9.93 -51.98
C THR A 142 -4.34 -10.25 -53.14
N GLN A 143 -5.59 -10.63 -52.87
CA GLN A 143 -6.54 -11.05 -53.89
C GLN A 143 -7.26 -9.88 -54.57
N ALA A 144 -7.56 -8.79 -53.86
CA ALA A 144 -8.31 -7.67 -54.43
C ALA A 144 -7.63 -7.03 -55.66
N PRO A 145 -6.32 -6.73 -55.66
CA PRO A 145 -5.66 -6.13 -56.83
C PRO A 145 -5.53 -7.12 -58.00
N ALA A 146 -5.14 -8.37 -57.71
CA ALA A 146 -4.90 -9.38 -58.74
C ALA A 146 -6.20 -9.83 -59.42
N GLY A 147 -7.23 -10.14 -58.62
CA GLY A 147 -8.53 -10.57 -59.13
C GLY A 147 -9.26 -9.46 -59.89
N LEU A 148 -9.22 -8.23 -59.39
CA LEU A 148 -9.86 -7.10 -60.07
C LEU A 148 -9.11 -6.72 -61.35
N SER A 149 -7.78 -6.65 -61.33
CA SER A 149 -6.99 -6.32 -62.52
C SER A 149 -7.19 -7.34 -63.64
N GLY A 150 -7.17 -8.64 -63.34
CA GLY A 150 -7.41 -9.69 -64.34
C GLY A 150 -8.81 -9.63 -64.95
N ARG A 151 -9.84 -9.38 -64.12
CA ARG A 151 -11.23 -9.24 -64.59
C ARG A 151 -11.42 -7.98 -65.43
N VAL A 152 -10.83 -6.85 -65.03
CA VAL A 152 -10.88 -5.60 -65.80
C VAL A 152 -10.18 -5.76 -67.13
N GLN A 153 -8.97 -6.36 -67.17
CA GLN A 153 -8.25 -6.60 -68.43
C GLN A 153 -9.03 -7.52 -69.38
N THR A 154 -9.61 -8.61 -68.87
CA THR A 154 -10.40 -9.55 -69.67
C THR A 154 -11.63 -8.86 -70.26
N ASN A 155 -12.38 -8.13 -69.44
CA ASN A 155 -13.58 -7.43 -69.89
C ASN A 155 -13.24 -6.29 -70.87
N PHE A 156 -12.15 -5.57 -70.65
CA PHE A 156 -11.71 -4.50 -71.55
C PHE A 156 -11.27 -5.06 -72.90
N LEU A 157 -10.51 -6.16 -72.92
CA LEU A 157 -10.06 -6.80 -74.14
C LEU A 157 -11.25 -7.34 -74.95
N LEU A 158 -12.17 -8.05 -74.30
CA LEU A 158 -13.42 -8.51 -74.92
C LEU A 158 -14.24 -7.34 -75.48
N GLY A 159 -14.38 -6.27 -74.71
CA GLY A 159 -15.07 -5.05 -75.13
C GLY A 159 -14.47 -4.44 -76.40
N ILE A 160 -13.15 -4.21 -76.44
CA ILE A 160 -12.47 -3.67 -77.62
C ILE A 160 -12.61 -4.61 -78.81
N THR A 161 -12.38 -5.92 -78.63
CA THR A 161 -12.50 -6.88 -79.74
C THR A 161 -13.93 -6.92 -80.29
N GLY A 162 -14.95 -6.85 -79.43
CA GLY A 162 -16.34 -6.78 -79.87
C GLY A 162 -16.65 -5.52 -80.68
N VAL A 163 -16.14 -4.35 -80.25
CA VAL A 163 -16.29 -3.10 -80.99
C VAL A 163 -15.58 -3.18 -82.35
N LEU A 164 -14.33 -3.66 -82.39
CA LEU A 164 -13.56 -3.79 -83.63
C LEU A 164 -14.25 -4.72 -84.64
N LEU A 165 -14.75 -5.87 -84.18
CA LEU A 165 -15.50 -6.80 -85.03
C LEU A 165 -16.82 -6.19 -85.51
N GLY A 166 -17.52 -5.45 -84.65
CA GLY A 166 -18.74 -4.74 -85.03
C GLY A 166 -18.49 -3.70 -86.12
N VAL A 167 -17.43 -2.88 -85.98
CA VAL A 167 -17.04 -1.90 -87.01
C VAL A 167 -16.67 -2.60 -88.32
N ALA A 168 -15.91 -3.70 -88.26
CA ALA A 168 -15.55 -4.48 -89.45
C ALA A 168 -16.77 -5.09 -90.15
N ALA A 169 -17.76 -5.59 -89.39
CA ALA A 169 -19.00 -6.11 -89.94
C ALA A 169 -19.82 -5.02 -90.65
N VAL A 170 -19.91 -3.82 -90.07
CA VAL A 170 -20.57 -2.67 -90.70
C VAL A 170 -19.84 -2.24 -91.98
N ALA A 171 -18.51 -2.19 -91.95
CA ALA A 171 -17.71 -1.85 -93.14
C ALA A 171 -17.93 -2.86 -94.27
N MET A 172 -17.97 -4.16 -93.98
CA MET A 172 -18.28 -5.19 -94.98
C MET A 172 -19.70 -5.05 -95.53
N ALA A 173 -20.70 -4.75 -94.70
CA ALA A 173 -22.08 -4.58 -95.15
C ALA A 173 -22.29 -3.34 -96.03
N LEU A 174 -21.41 -2.33 -95.94
CA LEU A 174 -21.48 -1.13 -96.77
C LEU A 174 -20.71 -1.24 -98.09
N PHE A 175 -19.72 -2.14 -98.17
CA PHE A 175 -18.82 -2.27 -99.33
C PHE A 175 -19.12 -3.47 -100.25
N TRP A 176 -20.21 -4.19 -99.99
CA TRP A 176 -20.70 -5.32 -100.77
C TRP A 176 -22.14 -5.06 -101.22
#